data_AF-A0A5N5WMD5-F1
#
_entry.id   AF-A0A5N5WMD5-F1
#
_cell.length_a   1.000
_cell.length_b   1.000
_cell.length_c   1.000
_cell.angle_alpha   90.00
_cell.angle_beta   90.00
_cell.angle_gamma   90.00
#
_symmetry.space_group_name_H-M   'P 1'
#
loop_
_entity.id
_entity.type
_entity.pdbx_description
1 polymer ?
#
loop_
_entity_poly.entity_id
_entity_poly.type
_entity_poly.pdbx_seq_one_letter_code
_entity_poly.pdbx_strand_id
1 'polypeptide(L)'
;MRLSFDWILPQKPAAYKVALVAGRHWYESGRYRAQVHLRNDFIAVDLSQDPGFPQRISNAVRGGEIDGLATFTDEYVLATGEAAEMLGLPTEPLKAMQQALLKVEVRKVVNNTNIRAFFLQHAGKLHDPAFAATMAALQYPLVVKPAYGRS
;
A
#
# COMPACT_ATOMS: atom_id res chain seq x y z
N MET A 1 -1.09 3.52 31.28
CA MET A 1 -2.34 3.07 30.63
C MET A 1 -1.95 2.23 29.42
N ARG A 2 -2.18 0.91 29.46
CA ARG A 2 -1.89 -0.02 28.36
C ARG A 2 -3.21 -0.29 27.67
N LEU A 3 -3.36 0.13 26.41
CA LEU A 3 -4.52 -0.24 25.60
C LEU A 3 -4.38 -1.74 25.27
N SER A 4 -5.09 -2.60 26.00
CA SER A 4 -5.34 -3.99 25.60
C SER A 4 -6.70 -4.03 24.93
N PHE A 5 -6.72 -4.55 23.70
CA PHE A 5 -7.95 -4.82 22.98
C PHE A 5 -8.21 -6.31 23.11
N ASP A 6 -9.30 -6.68 23.78
CA ASP A 6 -9.82 -8.05 23.77
C ASP A 6 -10.53 -8.27 22.43
N TRP A 7 -9.78 -8.71 21.42
CA TRP A 7 -10.29 -9.09 20.10
C TRP A 7 -11.11 -10.40 20.15
N ILE A 8 -12.01 -10.54 21.11
CA ILE A 8 -12.98 -11.63 21.12
C ILE A 8 -14.03 -11.28 20.06
N LEU A 9 -13.81 -11.76 18.83
CA LEU A 9 -14.85 -11.74 17.83
C LEU A 9 -16.04 -12.55 18.40
N PRO A 10 -17.25 -11.96 18.50
CA PRO A 10 -18.40 -12.62 19.11
C PRO A 10 -18.83 -13.89 18.37
N GLN A 11 -18.35 -14.06 17.14
CA GLN A 11 -18.52 -15.26 16.33
C GLN A 11 -17.16 -15.71 15.79
N LYS A 12 -16.94 -17.02 15.79
CA LYS A 12 -15.77 -17.62 15.13
C LYS A 12 -15.84 -17.26 13.63
N PRO A 13 -14.83 -16.60 13.06
CA PRO A 13 -14.84 -16.27 11.64
C PRO A 13 -14.88 -17.54 10.79
N ALA A 14 -15.50 -17.45 9.61
CA ALA A 14 -15.42 -18.49 8.60
C ALA A 14 -13.96 -18.77 8.23
N ALA A 15 -13.63 -20.03 7.92
CA ALA A 15 -12.32 -20.37 7.42
C ALA A 15 -12.21 -19.94 5.95
N TYR A 16 -11.23 -19.09 5.63
CA TYR A 16 -10.93 -18.67 4.27
C TYR A 16 -9.72 -19.45 3.73
N LYS A 17 -9.72 -19.76 2.43
CA LYS A 17 -8.52 -20.26 1.75
C LYS A 17 -7.59 -19.09 1.48
N VAL A 18 -6.34 -19.19 1.93
CA VAL A 18 -5.33 -18.14 1.75
C VAL A 18 -4.24 -18.62 0.81
N ALA A 19 -4.16 -17.99 -0.36
CA ALA A 19 -3.02 -18.12 -1.26
C ALA A 19 -2.07 -16.94 -1.03
N LEU A 20 -0.80 -17.24 -0.82
CA LEU A 20 0.21 -16.19 -0.71
C LEU A 20 0.75 -15.84 -2.11
N VAL A 21 0.56 -14.59 -2.52
CA VAL A 21 1.15 -14.02 -3.74
C VAL A 21 2.39 -13.21 -3.36
N ALA A 22 3.58 -13.70 -3.70
CA ALA A 22 4.82 -13.01 -3.34
C ALA A 22 5.98 -13.34 -4.28
N GLY A 23 7.09 -12.61 -4.11
CA GLY A 23 8.33 -12.85 -4.81
C GLY A 23 8.90 -14.21 -4.44
N ARG A 24 9.22 -15.02 -5.46
CA ARG A 24 9.74 -16.39 -5.32
C ARG A 24 10.90 -16.48 -4.30
N HIS A 25 11.86 -15.58 -4.44
CA HIS A 25 13.11 -15.56 -3.65
C HIS A 25 12.89 -15.39 -2.14
N TRP A 26 11.75 -14.83 -1.70
CA TRP A 26 11.45 -14.69 -0.27
C TRP A 26 11.04 -16.01 0.38
N TYR A 27 10.40 -16.93 -0.36
CA TYR A 27 9.74 -18.10 0.23
C TYR A 27 10.35 -19.45 -0.17
N GLU A 28 11.32 -19.46 -1.07
CA GLU A 28 12.05 -20.68 -1.45
C GLU A 28 13.25 -21.01 -0.55
N SER A 29 13.72 -20.06 0.26
CA SER A 29 14.86 -20.27 1.16
C SER A 29 14.65 -19.59 2.53
N GLY A 30 15.33 -20.09 3.55
CA GLY A 30 15.38 -19.46 4.88
C GLY A 30 14.08 -19.52 5.69
N ARG A 31 13.88 -18.51 6.54
CA ARG A 31 12.86 -18.47 7.62
C ARG A 31 11.42 -18.57 7.11
N TYR A 32 11.13 -18.09 5.91
CA TYR A 32 9.78 -18.06 5.38
C TYR A 32 9.33 -19.40 4.77
N ARG A 33 10.27 -20.26 4.34
CA ARG A 33 9.93 -21.63 3.90
C ARG A 33 9.30 -22.45 5.02
N ALA A 34 9.73 -22.24 6.27
CA ALA A 34 9.17 -22.92 7.44
C ALA A 34 7.69 -22.57 7.72
N GLN A 35 7.18 -21.49 7.12
CA GLN A 35 5.81 -21.00 7.29
C GLN A 35 4.82 -21.58 6.26
N VAL A 36 5.22 -22.61 5.50
CA VAL A 36 4.35 -23.25 4.50
C VAL A 36 3.01 -23.74 5.08
N HIS A 37 2.99 -24.09 6.38
CA HIS A 37 1.80 -24.54 7.10
C HIS A 37 0.78 -23.41 7.39
N LEU A 38 1.14 -22.14 7.18
CA LEU A 38 0.26 -20.98 7.40
C LEU A 38 -0.55 -20.57 6.15
N ARG A 39 -0.37 -21.27 5.03
CA ARG A 39 -1.01 -20.95 3.75
C ARG A 39 -1.54 -22.22 3.10
N ASN A 40 -2.60 -22.08 2.32
CA ASN A 40 -3.12 -23.19 1.51
C ASN A 40 -2.32 -23.36 0.23
N ASP A 41 -1.83 -22.25 -0.35
CA ASP A 41 -1.11 -22.27 -1.62
C ASP A 41 -0.08 -21.13 -1.72
N PHE A 42 0.81 -21.21 -2.72
CA PHE A 42 1.82 -20.21 -3.04
C PHE A 42 1.90 -19.94 -4.53
N ILE A 43 1.72 -18.68 -4.88
CA ILE A 43 1.79 -18.22 -6.25
C ILE A 43 2.94 -17.24 -6.35
N ALA A 44 4.02 -17.69 -6.99
CA ALA A 44 5.19 -16.86 -7.22
C ALA A 44 4.89 -15.82 -8.31
N VAL A 45 5.06 -14.54 -7.99
CA VAL A 45 4.84 -13.42 -8.92
C VAL A 45 6.06 -12.49 -8.91
N ASP A 46 6.38 -11.92 -10.07
CA ASP A 46 7.34 -10.81 -10.16
C ASP A 46 6.75 -9.54 -9.55
N LEU A 47 7.39 -9.06 -8.48
CA LEU A 47 6.97 -7.91 -7.68
C LEU A 47 7.54 -6.56 -8.16
N SER A 48 8.11 -6.51 -9.37
CA SER A 48 8.45 -5.25 -10.05
C SER A 48 7.25 -4.29 -10.02
N GLN A 49 7.43 -3.04 -9.56
CA GLN A 49 6.35 -2.05 -9.47
C GLN A 49 6.26 -1.20 -10.74
N ASP A 50 5.92 -1.84 -11.84
CA ASP A 50 5.60 -1.20 -13.12
C ASP A 50 4.08 -1.20 -13.36
N PRO A 51 3.57 -0.43 -14.35
CA PRO A 51 2.14 -0.37 -14.65
C PRO A 51 1.46 -1.72 -14.94
N GLY A 52 2.23 -2.76 -15.30
CA GLY A 52 1.71 -4.12 -15.52
C GLY A 52 1.53 -4.94 -14.24
N PHE A 53 1.96 -4.45 -13.08
CA PHE A 53 1.94 -5.21 -11.82
C PHE A 53 0.55 -5.66 -11.37
N PRO A 54 -0.51 -4.83 -11.39
CA PRO A 54 -1.87 -5.27 -11.04
C PRO A 54 -2.37 -6.41 -11.96
N GLN A 55 -2.06 -6.33 -13.26
CA GLN A 55 -2.42 -7.35 -14.23
C GLN A 55 -1.68 -8.67 -13.97
N ARG A 56 -0.40 -8.62 -13.54
CA ARG A 56 0.35 -9.82 -13.15
C ARG A 56 -0.27 -10.51 -11.96
N ILE A 57 -0.65 -9.75 -10.92
CA ILE A 57 -1.33 -10.31 -9.73
C ILE A 57 -2.64 -10.96 -10.16
N SER A 58 -3.50 -10.24 -10.89
CA SER A 58 -4.82 -10.75 -11.26
C SER A 58 -4.75 -11.98 -12.17
N ASN A 59 -3.79 -12.03 -13.11
CA ASN A 59 -3.58 -13.20 -13.96
C ASN A 59 -3.08 -14.41 -13.15
N ALA A 60 -2.20 -14.20 -12.18
CA ALA A 60 -1.59 -15.28 -11.42
C ALA A 60 -2.61 -16.02 -10.54
N VAL A 61 -3.65 -15.32 -10.08
CA VAL A 61 -4.71 -15.89 -9.23
C VAL A 61 -6.00 -16.22 -9.99
N ARG A 62 -6.06 -15.90 -11.29
CA ARG A 62 -7.26 -16.09 -12.12
C ARG A 62 -7.63 -17.57 -12.20
N GLY A 63 -8.89 -17.90 -11.95
CA GLY A 63 -9.39 -19.27 -11.97
C GLY A 63 -9.09 -20.07 -10.70
N GLY A 64 -8.39 -19.47 -9.72
CA GLY A 64 -8.30 -20.02 -8.37
C GLY A 64 -9.56 -19.73 -7.55
N GLU A 65 -9.79 -20.54 -6.50
CA GLU A 65 -10.83 -20.31 -5.50
C GLU A 65 -10.33 -19.34 -4.42
N ILE A 66 -10.24 -18.05 -4.76
CA ILE A 66 -9.90 -16.99 -3.79
C ILE A 66 -11.09 -16.06 -3.56
N ASP A 67 -11.32 -15.72 -2.30
CA ASP A 67 -12.42 -14.82 -1.90
C ASP A 67 -11.99 -13.35 -1.82
N GLY A 68 -10.68 -13.08 -1.90
CA GLY A 68 -10.15 -11.73 -1.78
C GLY A 68 -8.63 -11.66 -1.95
N LEU A 69 -8.14 -10.43 -2.03
CA LEU A 69 -6.70 -10.12 -2.06
C LEU A 69 -6.36 -9.17 -0.92
N ALA A 70 -5.23 -9.43 -0.27
CA ALA A 70 -4.71 -8.59 0.79
C ALA A 70 -3.19 -8.45 0.66
N THR A 71 -2.67 -7.31 1.12
CA THR A 71 -1.23 -7.08 1.23
C THR A 71 -0.91 -6.47 2.58
N PHE A 72 0.28 -6.77 3.09
CA PHE A 72 0.82 -6.22 4.32
C PHE A 72 1.92 -5.18 4.07
N THR A 73 2.10 -4.79 2.81
CA THR A 73 3.11 -3.80 2.41
C THR A 73 2.43 -2.64 1.69
N ASP A 74 2.56 -1.43 2.23
CA ASP A 74 1.99 -0.19 1.68
C ASP A 74 2.32 -0.01 0.19
N GLU A 75 3.52 -0.42 -0.22
CA GLU A 75 4.02 -0.31 -1.59
C GLU A 75 3.20 -1.14 -2.61
N TYR A 76 2.42 -2.12 -2.14
CA TYR A 76 1.60 -2.98 -2.98
C TYR A 76 0.11 -2.70 -2.85
N VAL A 77 -0.34 -1.88 -1.90
CA VAL A 77 -1.78 -1.68 -1.60
C VAL A 77 -2.56 -1.25 -2.85
N LEU A 78 -2.05 -0.27 -3.62
CA LEU A 78 -2.74 0.19 -4.82
C LEU A 78 -2.84 -0.91 -5.88
N ALA A 79 -1.74 -1.63 -6.13
CA ALA A 79 -1.73 -2.70 -7.12
C ALA A 79 -2.58 -3.90 -6.71
N THR A 80 -2.63 -4.22 -5.41
CA THR A 80 -3.51 -5.26 -4.85
C THR A 80 -4.98 -4.87 -4.97
N GLY A 81 -5.34 -3.63 -4.63
CA GLY A 81 -6.71 -3.13 -4.78
C GLY A 81 -7.16 -3.11 -6.23
N GLU A 82 -6.31 -2.62 -7.13
CA GLU A 82 -6.60 -2.61 -8.57
C GLU A 82 -6.75 -4.04 -9.13
N ALA A 83 -5.88 -4.99 -8.74
CA ALA A 83 -6.03 -6.39 -9.12
C ALA A 83 -7.33 -7.02 -8.59
N ALA A 84 -7.77 -6.65 -7.38
CA ALA A 84 -9.04 -7.11 -6.82
C ALA A 84 -10.23 -6.55 -7.60
N GLU A 85 -10.21 -5.25 -7.97
CA GLU A 85 -11.23 -4.64 -8.84
C GLU A 85 -11.30 -5.36 -10.20
N MET A 86 -10.16 -5.67 -10.82
CA MET A 86 -10.09 -6.41 -12.09
C MET A 86 -10.71 -7.80 -12.03
N LEU A 87 -10.71 -8.44 -10.85
CA LEU A 87 -11.27 -9.77 -10.63
C LEU A 87 -12.71 -9.74 -10.11
N GLY A 88 -13.27 -8.56 -9.84
CA GLY A 88 -14.57 -8.41 -9.19
C GLY A 88 -14.60 -8.89 -7.74
N LEU A 89 -13.43 -8.94 -7.07
CA LEU A 89 -13.31 -9.35 -5.68
C LEU A 89 -13.63 -8.17 -4.73
N PRO A 90 -14.04 -8.45 -3.48
CA PRO A 90 -14.26 -7.40 -2.47
C PRO A 90 -12.99 -6.56 -2.24
N THR A 91 -13.11 -5.24 -2.38
CA THR A 91 -12.05 -4.27 -2.13
C THR A 91 -12.65 -2.89 -1.89
N GLU A 92 -11.93 -2.04 -1.15
CA GLU A 92 -12.23 -0.61 -1.12
C GLU A 92 -11.98 0.02 -2.50
N PRO A 93 -12.70 1.10 -2.87
CA PRO A 93 -12.46 1.79 -4.13
C PRO A 93 -11.01 2.28 -4.23
N LEU A 94 -10.37 2.09 -5.39
CA LEU A 94 -8.97 2.46 -5.60
C LEU A 94 -8.69 3.94 -5.24
N LYS A 95 -9.64 4.84 -5.52
CA LYS A 95 -9.55 6.26 -5.15
C LYS A 95 -9.46 6.48 -3.63
N ALA A 96 -10.21 5.72 -2.84
CA ALA A 96 -10.15 5.82 -1.38
C ALA A 96 -8.79 5.33 -0.86
N MET A 97 -8.26 4.25 -1.44
CA MET A 97 -6.91 3.76 -1.13
C MET A 97 -5.84 4.80 -1.47
N GLN A 98 -5.91 5.42 -2.66
CA GLN A 98 -5.00 6.50 -3.06
C GLN A 98 -5.04 7.68 -2.07
N GLN A 99 -6.24 8.06 -1.63
CA GLN A 99 -6.42 9.12 -0.64
C GLN A 99 -5.82 8.78 0.72
N ALA A 100 -5.80 7.50 1.12
CA ALA A 100 -5.20 7.07 2.38
C ALA A 100 -3.68 6.91 2.30
N LEU A 101 -3.15 6.49 1.15
CA LEU A 101 -1.73 6.15 0.97
C LEU A 101 -0.85 7.33 0.55
N LEU A 102 -1.35 8.16 -0.37
CA LEU A 102 -0.57 9.23 -0.96
C LEU A 102 -0.63 10.44 -0.04
N LYS A 103 0.51 10.82 0.55
CA LYS A 103 0.57 11.90 1.55
C LYS A 103 0.04 13.23 1.00
N VAL A 104 0.16 13.46 -0.31
CA VAL A 104 -0.39 14.62 -1.02
C VAL A 104 -1.92 14.56 -1.11
N GLU A 105 -2.51 13.39 -1.35
CA GLU A 105 -3.96 13.23 -1.41
C GLU A 105 -4.57 13.28 -0.01
N VAL A 106 -3.94 12.66 0.99
CA VAL A 106 -4.31 12.81 2.41
C VAL A 106 -4.40 14.29 2.78
N ARG A 107 -3.42 15.10 2.36
CA ARG A 107 -3.40 16.55 2.65
C ARG A 107 -4.59 17.29 2.06
N LYS A 108 -5.06 16.90 0.87
CA LYS A 108 -6.27 17.48 0.25
C LYS A 108 -7.54 17.09 1.00
N VAL A 109 -7.63 15.84 1.47
CA VAL A 109 -8.82 15.33 2.18
C VAL A 109 -8.93 15.91 3.60
N VAL A 110 -7.82 16.01 4.34
CA VAL A 110 -7.81 16.56 5.71
C VAL A 110 -8.22 18.05 5.75
N ASN A 111 -8.08 18.76 4.63
CA ASN A 111 -8.54 20.15 4.43
C ASN A 111 -8.28 21.07 5.65
N ASN A 112 -7.05 21.03 6.18
CA ASN A 112 -6.65 21.83 7.35
C ASN A 112 -5.73 22.97 6.92
N THR A 113 -6.26 24.20 6.94
CA THR A 113 -5.57 25.43 6.53
C THR A 113 -4.40 25.80 7.44
N ASN A 114 -4.34 25.28 8.67
CA ASN A 114 -3.19 25.48 9.57
C ASN A 114 -1.98 24.64 9.16
N ILE A 115 -2.12 23.75 8.19
CA ILE A 115 -1.02 22.89 7.75
C ILE A 115 -0.56 23.29 6.35
N ARG A 116 0.63 23.90 6.29
CA ARG A 116 1.32 24.20 5.03
C ARG A 116 2.13 22.98 4.59
N ALA A 117 1.77 22.42 3.44
CA ALA A 117 2.51 21.32 2.82
C ALA A 117 2.64 21.57 1.32
N PHE A 118 3.79 21.20 0.76
CA PHE A 118 4.10 21.38 -0.65
C PHE A 118 4.45 20.04 -1.28
N PHE A 119 4.03 19.83 -2.52
CA PHE A 119 4.40 18.66 -3.31
C PHE A 119 5.50 19.03 -4.30
N LEU A 120 6.62 18.31 -4.22
CA LEU A 120 7.76 18.46 -5.10
C LEU A 120 7.83 17.24 -6.02
N GLN A 121 7.73 17.47 -7.33
CA GLN A 121 7.92 16.42 -8.33
C GLN A 121 9.40 16.08 -8.55
N HIS A 122 10.29 17.06 -8.34
CA HIS A 122 11.73 16.92 -8.46
C HIS A 122 12.44 18.00 -7.62
N ALA A 123 13.69 17.75 -7.25
CA ALA A 123 14.48 18.67 -6.42
C ALA A 123 14.70 20.04 -7.09
N GLY A 124 14.76 20.10 -8.43
CA GLY A 124 14.95 21.34 -9.17
C GLY A 124 13.91 22.44 -8.89
N LYS A 125 12.69 22.09 -8.44
CA LYS A 125 11.69 23.08 -8.01
C LYS A 125 12.13 23.94 -6.84
N LEU A 126 13.08 23.47 -6.02
CA LEU A 126 13.65 24.26 -4.92
C LEU A 126 14.42 25.50 -5.40
N HIS A 127 14.86 25.49 -6.67
CA HIS A 127 15.60 26.61 -7.27
C HIS A 127 14.71 27.54 -8.09
N ASP A 128 13.42 27.22 -8.25
CA ASP A 128 12.46 28.15 -8.86
C ASP A 128 12.35 29.40 -7.97
N PRO A 129 12.55 30.63 -8.50
CA PRO A 129 12.57 31.83 -7.68
C PRO A 129 11.26 32.09 -6.90
N ALA A 130 10.11 31.78 -7.50
CA ALA A 130 8.81 31.96 -6.85
C ALA A 130 8.61 30.92 -5.72
N PHE A 131 9.04 29.69 -5.96
CA PHE A 131 9.00 28.64 -4.94
C PHE A 131 10.01 28.92 -3.81
N ALA A 132 11.22 29.34 -4.12
CA ALA A 132 12.26 29.70 -3.15
C ALA A 132 11.80 30.85 -2.23
N ALA A 133 11.16 31.88 -2.79
CA ALA A 133 10.57 32.96 -2.00
C ALA A 133 9.48 32.45 -1.03
N THR A 134 8.64 31.52 -1.50
CA THR A 134 7.62 30.86 -0.66
C THR A 134 8.27 30.07 0.48
N MET A 135 9.35 29.33 0.18
CA MET A 135 10.09 28.53 1.16
C MET A 135 10.81 29.40 2.21
N ALA A 136 11.36 30.54 1.81
CA ALA A 136 12.02 31.49 2.70
C ALA A 136 11.06 32.10 3.75
N ALA A 137 9.75 32.12 3.47
CA ALA A 137 8.71 32.57 4.40
C ALA A 137 8.26 31.49 5.42
N LEU A 138 8.86 30.29 5.39
CA LEU A 138 8.53 29.21 6.32
C LEU A 138 9.48 29.19 7.52
N GLN A 139 8.98 28.73 8.67
CA GLN A 139 9.80 28.51 9.86
C GLN A 139 10.43 27.11 9.85
N TYR A 140 11.72 27.05 10.19
CA TYR A 140 12.45 25.79 10.35
C TYR A 140 12.20 25.17 11.73
N PRO A 141 12.32 23.83 11.88
CA PRO A 141 12.73 22.87 10.84
C PRO A 141 11.60 22.50 9.88
N LEU A 142 11.98 22.22 8.63
CA LEU A 142 11.08 21.69 7.61
C LEU A 142 11.34 20.18 7.42
N VAL A 143 10.28 19.42 7.16
CA VAL A 143 10.36 17.99 6.91
C VAL A 143 10.17 17.72 5.43
N VAL A 144 11.18 17.13 4.80
CA VAL A 144 11.09 16.59 3.44
C VAL A 144 10.97 15.09 3.53
N LYS A 145 9.98 14.51 2.84
CA LYS A 145 9.74 13.07 2.80
C LYS A 145 9.16 12.63 1.47
N PRO A 146 9.37 11.37 1.05
CA PRO A 146 8.68 10.80 -0.10
C PRO A 146 7.15 10.94 0.02
N ALA A 147 6.52 11.34 -1.09
CA ALA A 147 5.07 11.49 -1.16
C ALA A 147 4.32 10.16 -1.05
N TYR A 148 5.01 9.05 -1.36
CA TYR A 148 4.52 7.68 -1.31
C TYR A 148 5.46 6.78 -0.50
N GLY A 149 4.92 5.74 0.14
CA GLY A 149 5.71 4.73 0.87
C GLY A 149 6.23 5.16 2.24
N ARG A 150 7.13 4.34 2.77
CA ARG A 150 7.77 4.50 4.09
C ARG A 150 9.01 5.40 4.01
N SER A 151 9.21 6.20 5.05
CA SER A 151 10.41 7.02 5.31
C SER A 151 11.12 6.48 6.54
#